data_AF-A0AA46DGI1-F1
#
_entry.id   AF-A0AA46DGI1-F1
#
_cell.length_a   1.000
_cell.length_b   1.000
_cell.length_c   1.000
_cell.angle_alpha   90.00
_cell.angle_beta   90.00
_cell.angle_gamma   90.00
#
_symmetry.space_group_name_H-M   'P 1'
#
loop_
_entity.id
_entity.type
_entity.pdbx_description
1 polymer ?
#
loop_
_entity_poly.entity_id
_entity_poly.type
_entity_poly.pdbx_seq_one_letter_code
_entity_poly.pdbx_strand_id
1 'polypeptide(L)' 'MQTLRGLHTHALTGRVFAWLGQYEVEGTEVRWQAWIERDGRPVDRIEGRTVFNSADMTADKAVTVGVHSRIDAADYDDL' A
#
# COMPACT_ATOMS: atom_id res chain seq x y z
N MET A 1 5.64 -14.36 -6.56
CA MET A 1 5.52 -12.93 -6.18
C MET A 1 4.66 -12.19 -7.20
N GLN A 2 3.65 -11.45 -6.74
CA GLN A 2 2.74 -10.64 -7.56
C GLN A 2 3.06 -9.16 -7.38
N THR A 3 2.69 -8.33 -8.36
CA THR A 3 2.93 -6.87 -8.34
C THR A 3 1.63 -6.10 -8.54
N LEU A 4 1.41 -5.06 -7.74
CA LEU A 4 0.29 -4.13 -7.86
C LEU A 4 0.81 -2.71 -7.96
N ARG A 5 0.09 -1.83 -8.65
CA ARG A 5 0.36 -0.39 -8.62
C ARG A 5 -0.93 0.36 -8.35
N GLY A 6 -0.84 1.50 -7.70
CA GLY A 6 -2.00 2.32 -7.38
C GLY A 6 -1.65 3.78 -7.18
N LEU A 7 -2.72 4.55 -7.02
CA LEU A 7 -2.68 5.94 -6.58
C LEU A 7 -3.46 6.03 -5.28
N HIS A 8 -2.99 6.84 -4.34
CA HIS A 8 -3.68 7.13 -3.09
C HIS A 8 -3.64 8.64 -2.84
N THR A 9 -4.77 9.20 -2.43
CA THR A 9 -4.85 10.59 -1.98
C THR A 9 -4.89 10.58 -0.46
N HIS A 10 -3.86 11.17 0.16
CA HIS A 10 -3.73 11.22 1.61
C HIS A 10 -4.93 11.96 2.24
N ALA A 11 -5.56 11.32 3.23
CA ALA A 11 -6.85 11.76 3.76
C ALA A 11 -6.84 13.19 4.35
N LEU A 12 -5.75 13.57 5.03
CA LEU A 12 -5.62 14.90 5.67
C LEU A 12 -5.07 15.99 4.74
N THR A 13 -3.98 15.71 4.03
CA THR A 13 -3.23 16.71 3.25
C THR A 13 -3.72 16.86 1.82
N GLY A 14 -4.50 15.90 1.31
CA GLY A 14 -4.96 15.87 -0.09
C GLY A 14 -3.84 15.59 -1.10
N ARG A 15 -2.62 15.30 -0.64
CA ARG A 15 -1.48 14.97 -1.50
C ARG A 15 -1.71 13.61 -2.17
N VAL A 16 -1.32 13.51 -3.44
CA VAL A 16 -1.44 12.28 -4.23
C VAL A 16 -0.11 11.56 -4.23
N PHE A 17 -0.15 10.27 -3.90
CA PHE A 17 0.99 9.36 -3.87
C PHE A 17 0.73 8.24 -4.87
N ALA A 18 1.71 7.99 -5.74
CA ALA A 18 1.76 6.75 -6.50
C ALA A 18 2.46 5.68 -5.67
N TRP A 19 2.18 4.41 -5.94
CA TRP A 19 2.89 3.33 -5.26
C TRP A 19 3.02 2.09 -6.13
N LEU A 20 4.13 1.37 -5.93
CA LEU A 20 4.41 0.08 -6.54
C LEU A 20 4.57 -0.97 -5.45
N GLY A 21 3.56 -1.83 -5.32
CA GLY A 21 3.49 -2.92 -4.36
C GLY A 21 3.96 -4.25 -4.94
N GLN A 22 4.57 -5.08 -4.10
CA GLN A 22 4.87 -6.48 -4.36
C GLN A 22 4.40 -7.32 -3.19
N TYR A 23 3.84 -8.49 -3.47
CA TYR A 23 3.30 -9.34 -2.41
C TYR A 23 3.37 -10.84 -2.70
N GLU A 24 3.29 -11.62 -1.63
CA GLU A 24 3.21 -13.08 -1.64
C GLU A 24 2.05 -13.55 -0.75
N VAL A 25 1.35 -14.58 -1.22
CA VAL A 25 0.20 -15.17 -0.52
C VAL A 25 0.60 -16.51 0.09
N GLU A 26 0.31 -16.69 1.37
CA GLU A 26 0.49 -17.93 2.11
C GLU A 26 -0.82 -18.25 2.86
N GLY A 27 -1.60 -19.19 2.32
CA GLY A 27 -2.94 -19.47 2.85
C GLY A 27 -3.88 -18.26 2.71
N THR A 28 -4.40 -17.76 3.84
CA THR A 28 -5.28 -16.57 3.92
C THR A 28 -4.51 -15.29 4.24
N GLU A 29 -3.18 -15.35 4.24
CA GLU A 29 -2.33 -14.24 4.60
C GLU A 29 -1.57 -13.74 3.38
N VAL A 30 -1.33 -12.42 3.35
CA VAL A 30 -0.52 -11.77 2.34
C VAL A 30 0.56 -10.93 2.99
N ARG A 31 1.82 -11.16 2.61
CA ARG A 31 2.98 -10.35 2.99
C ARG A 31 3.29 -9.42 1.84
N TRP A 32 3.49 -8.14 2.11
CA TRP A 32 3.65 -7.13 1.07
C TRP A 32 4.67 -6.07 1.43
N GLN A 33 5.26 -5.49 0.39
CA GLN A 33 6.08 -4.28 0.45
C GLN A 33 5.61 -3.32 -0.64
N ALA A 34 5.71 -2.01 -0.42
CA ALA A 34 5.40 -1.01 -1.43
C ALA A 34 6.39 0.15 -1.38
N TRP A 35 6.82 0.57 -2.57
CA TRP A 35 7.54 1.82 -2.77
C TRP A 35 6.53 2.93 -2.99
N ILE A 36 6.64 4.00 -2.20
CA ILE A 36 5.80 5.19 -2.31
C ILE A 36 6.53 6.21 -3.16
N GLU A 37 5.84 6.74 -4.15
CA GLU A 37 6.33 7.75 -5.08
C GLU A 37 5.50 9.03 -4.96
N ARG A 38 6.18 10.17 -4.95
CA ARG A 38 5.58 11.50 -5.05
C ARG A 38 6.24 12.24 -6.19
N ASP A 39 5.43 12.79 -7.10
CA ASP A 39 5.92 13.52 -8.28
C ASP A 39 6.96 12.74 -9.10
N GLY A 40 6.78 11.42 -9.21
CA GLY A 40 7.67 10.50 -9.93
C GLY A 40 8.98 10.19 -9.21
N ARG A 41 9.11 10.51 -7.93
CA ARG A 41 10.30 10.23 -7.10
C ARG A 41 9.93 9.34 -5.92
N PRO A 42 10.73 8.30 -5.62
CA PRO A 42 10.50 7.48 -4.43
C PRO A 42 10.76 8.30 -3.16
N VAL A 43 9.82 8.26 -2.22
CA VAL A 43 9.89 8.98 -0.93
C VAL A 43 9.95 8.05 0.27
N ASP A 44 9.38 6.84 0.16
CA ASP A 44 9.39 5.89 1.27
C ASP A 44 9.24 4.44 0.78
N ARG A 45 9.59 3.49 1.65
CA ARG A 45 9.30 2.06 1.50
C ARG A 45 8.60 1.53 2.73
N ILE A 46 7.37 1.07 2.52
CA ILE A 46 6.54 0.49 3.58
C ILE A 46 6.36 -1.00 3.36
N GLU A 47 6.17 -1.74 4.44
CA GLU A 47 5.91 -3.18 4.42
C GLU A 47 4.88 -3.57 5.47
N GLY A 48 4.22 -4.70 5.22
CA GLY A 48 3.16 -5.19 6.08
C GLY A 48 2.73 -6.61 5.81
N ARG A 49 1.81 -7.07 6.66
CA ARG A 49 1.20 -8.39 6.65
C ARG A 49 -0.29 -8.20 6.88
N THR A 50 -1.12 -8.73 5.99
CA THR A 50 -2.57 -8.58 6.07
C THR A 50 -3.24 -9.93 5.83
N VAL A 51 -4.39 -10.16 6.47
CA VAL A 51 -5.21 -11.36 6.25
C VAL A 51 -6.35 -10.99 5.29
N PHE A 52 -6.70 -11.88 4.38
CA PHE A 52 -7.85 -11.73 3.49
C PHE A 52 -8.86 -12.87 3.72
N ASN A 53 -10.15 -12.54 3.76
CA ASN A 53 -11.24 -13.50 3.81
C ASN A 53 -11.94 -13.56 2.44
N SER A 54 -12.02 -14.75 1.86
CA SER A 54 -12.25 -14.96 0.43
C SER A 54 -13.61 -14.51 -0.12
N ALA A 55 -14.59 -14.17 0.72
CA ALA A 55 -15.92 -13.75 0.25
C ALA A 55 -15.91 -12.33 -0.34
N ASP A 56 -15.23 -11.39 0.31
CA ASP A 56 -15.26 -9.96 -0.06
C ASP A 56 -13.88 -9.32 -0.18
N MET A 57 -12.85 -9.96 0.42
CA MET A 57 -11.48 -9.46 0.48
C MET A 57 -10.56 -10.38 -0.32
N THR A 58 -10.07 -9.87 -1.45
CA THR A 58 -8.98 -10.51 -2.21
C THR A 58 -7.63 -10.11 -1.62
N ALA A 59 -6.57 -10.85 -1.95
CA ALA A 59 -5.20 -10.47 -1.59
C ALA A 59 -4.86 -9.05 -2.09
N ASP A 60 -5.23 -8.70 -3.33
CA ASP A 60 -5.03 -7.35 -3.89
C ASP A 60 -5.71 -6.26 -3.06
N LYS A 61 -6.98 -6.49 -2.66
CA LYS A 61 -7.72 -5.54 -1.82
C LYS A 61 -7.06 -5.38 -0.44
N ALA A 62 -6.62 -6.48 0.16
CA ALA A 62 -5.95 -6.45 1.46
C ALA A 62 -4.62 -5.67 1.40
N VAL A 63 -3.82 -5.88 0.35
CA VAL A 63 -2.58 -5.12 0.11
C VAL A 63 -2.90 -3.64 -0.11
N THR A 64 -3.89 -3.34 -0.95
CA THR A 64 -4.32 -1.95 -1.25
C THR A 64 -4.72 -1.22 0.02
N VAL A 65 -5.57 -1.82 0.86
CA VAL A 65 -5.97 -1.24 2.15
C VAL A 65 -4.77 -1.06 3.08
N GLY A 66 -3.88 -2.06 3.16
CA GLY A 66 -2.68 -1.97 3.98
C GLY A 66 -1.76 -0.82 3.57
N VAL A 67 -1.55 -0.63 2.26
CA VAL A 67 -0.77 0.48 1.71
C VAL A 67 -1.44 1.82 1.98
N HIS A 68 -2.75 1.94 1.73
CA HIS A 68 -3.50 3.19 1.97
C HIS A 68 -3.42 3.62 3.43
N SER A 69 -3.69 2.71 4.37
CA SER A 69 -3.61 3.00 5.80
C SER A 69 -2.22 3.44 6.26
N ARG A 70 -1.14 2.93 5.63
CA ARG A 70 0.22 3.35 5.94
C ARG A 70 0.57 4.72 5.36
N ILE A 71 0.09 5.03 4.15
CA ILE A 71 0.27 6.37 3.58
C ILE A 71 -0.49 7.41 4.43
N ASP A 72 -1.70 7.11 4.88
CA ASP A 72 -2.48 8.02 5.73
C ASP A 72 -1.94 8.18 7.16
N ALA A 73 -1.23 7.16 7.67
CA ALA A 73 -0.61 7.21 9.00
C ALA A 73 0.79 7.86 8.99
N ALA A 74 1.39 8.05 7.82
CA ALA A 74 2.70 8.65 7.69
C ALA A 74 2.58 10.17 7.65
N ASP A 75 3.34 10.83 8.52
CA ASP A 75 3.41 12.29 8.54
C ASP A 75 4.37 12.78 7.45
N TYR A 76 3.85 12.94 6.24
CA TYR A 76 4.61 13.46 5.10
C TYR A 76 4.68 14.99 5.07
N ASP A 77 4.25 15.70 6.12
CA ASP A 77 4.24 17.17 6.12
C ASP A 77 5.64 17.81 6.10
N ASP A 78 6.67 17.05 6.46
CA ASP A 78 8.07 17.46 6.43
C ASP A 78 8.82 17.09 5.12
N LEU A 79 8.15 16.44 4.15
CA LEU A 79 8.69 16.11 2.82
C LEU A 79 8.20 17.07 1.72
#